data_AF-A0A842Y4L1-F1
#
_entry.id   AF-A0A842Y4L1-F1
#
_cell.length_a   1.000
_cell.length_b   1.000
_cell.length_c   1.000
_cell.angle_alpha   90.00
_cell.angle_beta   90.00
_cell.angle_gamma   90.00
#
_symmetry.space_group_name_H-M   'P 1'
#
loop_
_entity.id
_entity.type
_entity.pdbx_description
1 polymer ?
#
loop_
_entity_poly.entity_id
_entity_poly.type
_entity_poly.pdbx_seq_one_letter_code
_entity_poly.pdbx_strand_id
1 'polypeptide(L)'
;MNTKSLFILAIIIILMLQAPALANRAMLGKFTYHYDNSGTRLNVCKTCMDSASPPASLNSYGAEMRNFPGFDRDNPILTIEKIEQLDSDGDGFSNIEEITNSTFPGNSDDFPSSDSTVSEPAATNTIMNAMVTIIVILIVAFMVRMKK
;
A
#
# COMPACT_ATOMS: atom_id res chain seq x y z
N MET A 1 30.93 21.37 -36.91
CA MET A 1 30.44 20.20 -36.16
C MET A 1 30.23 19.06 -37.16
N ASN A 2 30.87 17.91 -36.93
CA ASN A 2 30.80 16.74 -37.82
C ASN A 2 29.36 16.17 -37.79
N THR A 3 28.78 15.81 -38.95
CA THR A 3 27.44 15.19 -39.04
C THR A 3 27.33 13.92 -38.17
N LYS A 4 28.39 13.13 -38.07
CA LYS A 4 28.51 11.98 -37.16
C LYS A 4 28.50 12.39 -35.68
N SER A 5 29.14 13.51 -35.33
CA SER A 5 29.07 14.06 -33.96
C SER A 5 27.68 14.62 -33.62
N LEU A 6 26.97 15.17 -34.60
CA LEU A 6 25.58 15.63 -34.42
C LEU A 6 24.63 14.44 -34.20
N PHE A 7 24.80 13.33 -34.92
CA PHE A 7 24.02 12.10 -34.73
C PHE A 7 24.24 11.45 -33.36
N ILE A 8 25.50 11.37 -32.90
CA ILE A 8 25.81 10.81 -31.57
C ILE A 8 25.18 11.67 -30.46
N LEU A 9 25.25 13.00 -30.58
CA LEU A 9 24.66 13.91 -29.62
C LEU A 9 23.12 13.79 -29.57
N ALA A 10 22.46 13.64 -30.72
CA ALA A 10 21.02 13.45 -30.79
C ALA A 10 20.55 12.14 -30.11
N ILE A 11 21.28 11.04 -30.30
CA ILE A 11 20.98 9.75 -29.65
C ILE A 11 21.13 9.84 -28.13
N ILE A 12 22.17 10.53 -27.64
CA ILE A 12 22.39 10.74 -26.19
C ILE A 12 21.26 11.57 -25.59
N ILE A 13 20.80 12.63 -26.27
CA ILE A 13 19.67 13.45 -25.80
C ILE A 13 18.36 12.64 -25.73
N ILE A 14 18.11 11.79 -26.73
CA ILE A 14 16.92 10.91 -26.75
C ILE A 14 16.96 9.86 -25.62
N LEU A 15 18.15 9.36 -25.27
CA LEU A 15 18.32 8.43 -24.14
C LEU A 15 18.01 9.08 -22.79
N MET A 16 18.33 10.36 -22.61
CA MET A 16 18.11 11.08 -21.35
C MET A 16 16.64 11.43 -21.09
N LEU A 17 15.76 11.38 -22.11
CA LEU A 17 14.34 11.72 -21.99
C LEU A 17 13.47 10.60 -21.38
N GLN A 18 14.02 9.41 -21.15
CA GLN A 18 13.23 8.21 -20.78
C GLN A 18 13.18 7.94 -19.26
N ALA A 19 13.91 8.72 -18.45
CA ALA A 19 14.06 8.48 -17.01
C ALA A 19 12.76 8.50 -16.16
N PRO A 20 11.73 9.35 -16.41
CA PRO A 20 10.62 9.45 -15.45
C PRO A 20 9.69 8.23 -15.45
N ALA A 21 9.65 7.46 -16.55
CA ALA A 21 8.74 6.32 -16.69
C ALA A 21 9.17 5.10 -15.85
N LEU A 22 10.47 4.79 -15.82
CA LEU A 22 11.00 3.61 -15.12
C LEU A 22 10.79 3.72 -13.60
N ALA A 23 11.03 4.92 -13.09
CA ALA A 23 11.07 5.17 -11.68
C ALA A 23 9.67 4.98 -11.04
N ASN A 24 8.58 5.34 -11.74
CA ASN A 24 7.21 5.18 -11.24
C ASN A 24 6.75 3.72 -11.25
N ARG A 25 7.25 2.92 -12.20
CA ARG A 25 6.96 1.48 -12.25
C ARG A 25 7.59 0.71 -11.08
N ALA A 26 8.78 1.10 -10.63
CA ALA A 26 9.40 0.48 -9.46
C ALA A 26 8.54 0.69 -8.18
N MET A 27 8.06 1.92 -7.97
CA MET A 27 7.15 2.28 -6.88
C MET A 27 5.86 1.46 -6.92
N LEU A 28 5.22 1.40 -8.09
CA LEU A 28 4.02 0.58 -8.27
C LEU A 28 4.31 -0.89 -7.98
N GLY A 29 5.45 -1.42 -8.43
CA GLY A 29 5.86 -2.79 -8.12
C GLY A 29 5.95 -3.07 -6.62
N LYS A 30 6.50 -2.13 -5.83
CA LYS A 30 6.55 -2.24 -4.36
C LYS A 30 5.16 -2.25 -3.74
N PHE A 31 4.29 -1.35 -4.18
CA PHE A 31 2.89 -1.31 -3.76
C PHE A 31 2.18 -2.64 -4.07
N THR A 32 2.33 -3.15 -5.30
CA THR A 32 1.66 -4.39 -5.70
C THR A 32 2.17 -5.63 -4.98
N TYR A 33 3.45 -5.63 -4.62
CA TYR A 33 4.05 -6.71 -3.85
C TYR A 33 3.56 -6.68 -2.40
N HIS A 34 3.46 -5.49 -1.80
CA HIS A 34 3.05 -5.33 -0.41
C HIS A 34 1.61 -5.77 -0.16
N TYR A 35 0.68 -5.41 -1.05
CA TYR A 35 -0.74 -5.76 -0.93
C TYR A 35 -1.15 -7.03 -1.70
N ASP A 36 -0.20 -7.73 -2.31
CA ASP A 36 -0.45 -8.89 -3.20
C ASP A 36 -1.55 -8.61 -4.27
N ASN A 37 -1.58 -7.39 -4.81
CA ASN A 37 -2.67 -6.93 -5.68
C ASN A 37 -2.27 -6.87 -7.17
N SER A 38 -1.21 -7.60 -7.54
CA SER A 38 -0.65 -7.62 -8.90
C SER A 38 -1.65 -8.01 -9.99
N GLY A 39 -2.66 -8.82 -9.66
CA GLY A 39 -3.75 -9.23 -10.54
C GLY A 39 -5.00 -8.35 -10.49
N THR A 40 -4.98 -7.24 -9.75
CA THR A 40 -6.11 -6.33 -9.60
C THR A 40 -6.01 -5.12 -10.53
N ARG A 41 -7.07 -4.32 -10.60
CA ARG A 41 -7.04 -3.04 -11.32
C ARG A 41 -6.13 -1.97 -10.68
N LEU A 42 -5.57 -2.23 -9.50
CA LEU A 42 -4.65 -1.33 -8.80
C LEU A 42 -3.19 -1.44 -9.28
N ASN A 43 -2.85 -2.40 -10.15
CA ASN A 43 -1.51 -2.53 -10.73
C ASN A 43 -1.28 -1.57 -11.92
N VAL A 44 -1.66 -0.30 -11.76
CA VAL A 44 -1.50 0.75 -12.78
C VAL A 44 -1.07 2.05 -12.12
N CYS A 45 -0.43 2.95 -12.88
CA CYS A 45 -0.02 4.25 -12.35
C CYS A 45 -1.20 5.09 -11.82
N LYS A 46 -2.43 4.80 -12.26
CA LYS A 46 -3.65 5.46 -11.78
C LYS A 46 -3.84 5.34 -10.26
N THR A 47 -3.23 4.35 -9.61
CA THR A 47 -3.33 4.18 -8.15
C THR A 47 -2.80 5.39 -7.38
N CYS A 48 -1.75 6.06 -7.85
CA CYS A 48 -1.18 7.25 -7.21
C CYS A 48 -1.16 8.48 -8.13
N MET A 49 -1.77 8.39 -9.31
CA MET A 49 -1.76 9.44 -10.33
C MET A 49 -3.16 9.62 -10.92
N ASP A 50 -3.50 10.82 -11.36
CA ASP A 50 -4.79 11.10 -12.03
C ASP A 50 -4.92 10.42 -13.40
N SER A 51 -3.80 9.96 -13.97
CA SER A 51 -3.79 9.29 -15.26
C SER A 51 -2.69 8.22 -15.33
N ALA A 52 -2.91 7.20 -16.17
CA ALA A 52 -1.95 6.12 -16.35
C ALA A 52 -0.74 6.50 -17.25
N SER A 53 -0.72 7.71 -17.82
CA SER A 53 0.28 8.14 -18.80
C SER A 53 0.71 9.60 -18.58
N PRO A 54 2.01 9.91 -18.64
CA PRO A 54 2.49 11.28 -18.51
C PRO A 54 1.95 12.22 -19.60
N PRO A 55 1.78 13.54 -19.31
CA PRO A 55 1.93 14.15 -17.99
C PRO A 55 0.75 13.75 -17.08
N ALA A 56 1.09 13.28 -15.88
CA ALA A 56 0.12 12.85 -14.89
C ALA A 56 0.43 13.57 -13.59
N SER A 57 -0.57 14.26 -13.04
CA SER A 57 -0.53 14.79 -11.68
C SER A 57 -0.74 13.66 -10.67
N LEU A 58 -0.33 13.89 -9.43
CA LEU A 58 -0.70 13.01 -8.33
C LEU A 58 -2.19 13.14 -8.07
N ASN A 59 -2.87 12.01 -7.88
CA ASN A 59 -4.19 12.01 -7.27
C ASN A 59 -4.07 12.29 -5.76
N SER A 60 -5.20 12.33 -5.04
CA SER A 60 -5.19 12.66 -3.61
C SER A 60 -4.33 11.69 -2.79
N TYR A 61 -4.44 10.38 -3.05
CA TYR A 61 -3.59 9.35 -2.41
C TYR A 61 -2.09 9.55 -2.67
N GLY A 62 -1.70 9.76 -3.93
CA GLY A 62 -0.32 10.00 -4.30
C GLY A 62 0.24 11.31 -3.73
N ALA A 63 -0.60 12.33 -3.59
CA ALA A 63 -0.25 13.59 -2.94
C ALA A 63 -0.03 13.38 -1.44
N GLU A 64 -0.91 12.63 -0.77
CA GLU A 64 -0.77 12.28 0.64
C GLU A 64 0.51 11.49 0.90
N MET A 65 0.78 10.45 0.09
CA MET A 65 2.05 9.72 0.13
C MET A 65 3.25 10.65 0.00
N ARG A 66 3.26 11.55 -0.99
CA ARG A 66 4.40 12.43 -1.26
C ARG A 66 4.63 13.46 -0.15
N ASN A 67 3.57 13.89 0.52
CA ASN A 67 3.64 14.89 1.58
C ASN A 67 3.91 14.28 2.96
N PHE A 68 3.86 12.95 3.09
CA PHE A 68 4.14 12.26 4.33
C PHE A 68 5.60 12.50 4.80
N PRO A 69 5.83 12.88 6.07
CA PRO A 69 7.18 13.07 6.60
C PRO A 69 8.04 11.81 6.49
N GLY A 70 9.16 11.91 5.77
CA GLY A 70 10.06 10.79 5.55
C GLY A 70 9.67 9.89 4.37
N PHE A 71 8.82 10.38 3.46
CA PHE A 71 8.55 9.69 2.19
C PHE A 71 9.84 9.35 1.45
N ASP A 72 10.06 8.05 1.25
CA ASP A 72 11.13 7.49 0.43
C ASP A 72 10.52 6.81 -0.79
N ARG A 73 10.86 7.34 -1.97
CA ARG A 73 10.40 6.85 -3.25
C ARG A 73 11.06 5.53 -3.67
N ASP A 74 12.18 5.13 -3.08
CA ASP A 74 12.78 3.84 -3.38
C ASP A 74 12.25 2.75 -2.43
N ASN A 75 11.71 3.18 -1.28
CA ASN A 75 11.11 2.31 -0.27
C ASN A 75 9.83 2.92 0.33
N PRO A 76 8.70 2.89 -0.42
CA PRO A 76 7.47 3.56 0.01
C PRO A 76 6.69 2.82 1.09
N ILE A 77 7.11 1.60 1.47
CA ILE A 77 6.32 0.69 2.31
C ILE A 77 5.94 1.33 3.64
N LEU A 78 6.91 1.97 4.30
CA LEU A 78 6.64 2.66 5.56
C LEU A 78 5.63 3.80 5.41
N THR A 79 5.61 4.49 4.26
CA THR A 79 4.64 5.58 4.03
C THR A 79 3.25 5.03 3.74
N ILE A 80 3.12 4.03 2.85
CA ILE A 80 1.81 3.46 2.51
C ILE A 80 1.14 2.84 3.75
N GLU A 81 1.88 2.11 4.58
CA GLU A 81 1.37 1.54 5.86
C GLU A 81 0.89 2.63 6.83
N LYS A 82 1.52 3.82 6.82
CA LYS A 82 1.15 4.91 7.73
C LYS A 82 -0.11 5.66 7.31
N ILE A 83 -0.42 5.68 6.02
CA ILE A 83 -1.60 6.37 5.50
C ILE A 83 -2.78 5.42 5.27
N GLU A 84 -2.64 4.11 5.51
CA GLU A 84 -3.70 3.11 5.31
C GLU A 84 -5.05 3.47 5.95
N GLN A 85 -5.03 4.08 7.13
CA GLN A 85 -6.23 4.44 7.90
C GLN A 85 -6.78 5.83 7.55
N LEU A 86 -6.13 6.54 6.62
CA LEU A 86 -6.63 7.82 6.12
C LEU A 86 -7.60 7.57 4.98
N ASP A 87 -8.51 8.52 4.78
CA ASP A 87 -9.39 8.64 3.61
C ASP A 87 -8.82 9.78 2.76
N SER A 88 -8.06 9.44 1.71
CA SER A 88 -7.28 10.47 1.00
C SER A 88 -8.12 11.31 0.06
N ASP A 89 -9.23 10.78 -0.46
CA ASP A 89 -10.10 11.46 -1.43
C ASP A 89 -11.44 11.94 -0.86
N GLY A 90 -11.76 11.56 0.38
CA GLY A 90 -12.89 12.06 1.15
C GLY A 90 -14.21 11.38 0.82
N ASP A 91 -14.19 10.16 0.29
CA ASP A 91 -15.40 9.41 -0.06
C ASP A 91 -16.02 8.62 1.11
N GLY A 92 -15.34 8.60 2.26
CA GLY A 92 -15.79 7.96 3.49
C GLY A 92 -15.23 6.55 3.70
N PHE A 93 -14.37 6.04 2.83
CA PHE A 93 -13.65 4.78 3.00
C PHE A 93 -12.16 5.04 3.25
N SER A 94 -11.53 4.25 4.11
CA SER A 94 -10.08 4.35 4.29
C SER A 94 -9.34 3.73 3.11
N ASN A 95 -8.13 4.23 2.87
CA ASN A 95 -7.25 3.74 1.81
C ASN A 95 -7.09 2.21 1.84
N ILE A 96 -7.01 1.59 3.02
CA ILE A 96 -6.89 0.13 3.14
C ILE A 96 -8.20 -0.60 2.80
N GLU A 97 -9.36 -0.05 3.15
CA GLU A 97 -10.65 -0.62 2.77
C GLU A 97 -10.80 -0.62 1.25
N GLU A 98 -10.39 0.46 0.61
CA GLU A 98 -10.38 0.58 -0.83
C GLU A 98 -9.41 -0.40 -1.49
N ILE A 99 -8.15 -0.43 -1.05
CA ILE A 99 -7.12 -1.32 -1.58
C ILE A 99 -7.55 -2.79 -1.49
N THR A 100 -8.13 -3.19 -0.35
CA THR A 100 -8.62 -4.57 -0.14
C THR A 100 -9.85 -4.89 -0.99
N ASN A 101 -10.67 -3.89 -1.33
CA ASN A 101 -11.79 -4.00 -2.27
C ASN A 101 -11.38 -3.73 -3.72
N SER A 102 -10.08 -3.63 -4.00
CA SER A 102 -9.55 -3.30 -5.33
C SER A 102 -10.10 -1.99 -5.89
N THR A 103 -10.40 -0.98 -5.07
CA THR A 103 -10.80 0.38 -5.48
C THR A 103 -9.65 1.38 -5.31
N PHE A 104 -9.70 2.50 -6.04
CA PHE A 104 -8.59 3.44 -6.15
C PHE A 104 -8.58 4.46 -5.00
N PRO A 105 -7.60 4.42 -4.08
CA PRO A 105 -7.61 5.19 -2.82
C PRO A 105 -7.48 6.72 -2.93
N GLY A 106 -7.49 7.23 -4.14
CA GLY A 106 -7.35 8.66 -4.44
C GLY A 106 -8.35 9.11 -5.49
N ASN A 107 -9.45 8.38 -5.66
CA ASN A 107 -10.51 8.66 -6.62
C ASN A 107 -11.88 8.45 -5.97
N SER A 108 -12.49 9.54 -5.49
CA SER A 108 -13.77 9.55 -4.77
C SER A 108 -14.98 9.01 -5.55
N ASP A 109 -14.83 8.80 -6.87
CA ASP A 109 -15.84 8.16 -7.72
C ASP A 109 -15.68 6.63 -7.78
N ASP A 110 -14.69 6.06 -7.10
CA ASP A 110 -14.36 4.63 -7.12
C ASP A 110 -14.17 4.06 -5.70
N PHE A 111 -15.30 3.79 -5.05
CA PHE A 111 -15.36 3.30 -3.67
C PHE A 111 -15.95 1.88 -3.57
N PRO A 112 -15.72 1.19 -2.44
CA PRO A 112 -16.37 -0.08 -2.15
C PRO A 112 -17.89 0.06 -2.15
N SER A 113 -18.59 -0.89 -2.76
CA SER A 113 -20.05 -0.98 -2.56
C SER A 113 -20.33 -1.38 -1.11
N SER A 114 -21.37 -0.80 -0.49
CA SER A 114 -21.73 -1.07 0.92
C SER A 114 -22.05 -2.54 1.23
N ASP A 115 -22.21 -3.39 0.20
CA ASP A 115 -22.39 -4.85 0.33
C ASP A 115 -21.06 -5.64 0.40
N SER A 116 -19.91 -4.98 0.21
CA SER A 116 -18.60 -5.59 0.42
C SER A 116 -18.35 -5.71 1.92
N THR A 117 -18.91 -6.73 2.56
CA THR A 117 -18.54 -7.13 3.91
C THR A 117 -17.06 -7.52 3.90
N VAL A 118 -16.21 -6.60 4.34
CA VAL A 118 -14.81 -6.86 4.68
C VAL A 118 -14.81 -8.01 5.69
N SER A 119 -14.19 -9.13 5.32
CA SER A 119 -13.77 -10.14 6.29
C SER A 119 -12.74 -9.48 7.18
N GLU A 120 -13.18 -8.95 8.32
CA GLU A 120 -12.33 -8.49 9.41
C GLU A 120 -11.21 -9.54 9.65
N PRO A 121 -9.92 -9.15 9.68
CA PRO A 121 -8.88 -10.10 10.00
C PRO A 121 -9.12 -10.54 11.44
N ALA A 122 -9.48 -11.82 11.61
CA ALA A 122 -9.68 -12.43 12.91
C ALA A 122 -8.46 -12.15 13.79
N ALA A 123 -8.57 -11.19 14.70
CA ALA A 123 -7.62 -10.96 15.77
C ALA A 123 -7.50 -12.29 16.52
N THR A 124 -6.45 -13.05 16.19
CA THR A 124 -6.26 -14.38 16.73
C THR A 124 -5.74 -14.18 18.14
N ASN A 125 -6.68 -14.13 19.09
CA ASN A 125 -6.42 -14.03 20.52
C ASN A 125 -5.82 -15.33 21.09
N THR A 126 -4.74 -15.85 20.48
CA THR A 126 -4.00 -17.04 20.94
C THR A 126 -3.43 -16.83 22.35
N ILE A 127 -3.11 -15.59 22.72
CA ILE A 127 -2.47 -15.28 23.99
C ILE A 127 -3.44 -15.42 25.18
N MET A 128 -4.75 -15.24 24.95
CA MET A 128 -5.75 -15.35 26.03
C MET A 128 -5.99 -16.81 26.43
N ASN A 129 -6.00 -17.74 25.47
CA ASN A 129 -6.22 -19.17 25.75
C ASN A 129 -5.03 -19.83 26.48
N ALA A 130 -3.79 -19.40 26.18
CA ALA A 130 -2.60 -19.91 26.84
C ALA A 130 -2.55 -19.51 28.33
N MET A 131 -2.88 -18.25 28.65
CA MET A 131 -2.87 -17.75 30.03
C MET A 131 -3.96 -18.41 30.90
N VAL A 132 -5.17 -18.61 30.35
CA VAL A 132 -6.27 -19.27 31.06
C VAL A 132 -5.91 -20.73 31.39
N THR A 133 -5.29 -21.45 30.46
CA THR A 133 -4.89 -22.85 30.68
C THR A 133 -3.85 -22.98 31.79
N ILE A 134 -2.83 -22.10 31.80
CA ILE A 134 -1.78 -22.10 32.83
C ILE A 134 -2.36 -21.79 34.21
N ILE A 135 -3.26 -20.81 34.31
CA ILE A 135 -3.90 -20.45 35.59
C ILE A 135 -4.73 -21.62 36.14
N VAL A 136 -5.51 -22.30 35.30
CA VAL A 136 -6.32 -23.46 35.72
C VAL A 136 -5.43 -24.60 36.24
N ILE A 137 -4.31 -24.90 35.56
CA ILE A 137 -3.37 -25.94 36.00
C ILE A 137 -2.78 -25.59 37.38
N LEU A 138 -2.38 -24.33 37.59
CA LEU A 138 -1.82 -23.88 38.87
C LEU A 138 -2.85 -23.96 40.00
N ILE A 139 -4.11 -23.58 39.74
CA ILE A 139 -5.20 -23.68 40.73
C ILE A 139 -5.46 -25.14 41.11
N VAL A 140 -5.56 -26.04 40.12
CA VAL A 140 -5.80 -27.47 40.37
C VAL A 140 -4.63 -28.08 41.16
N ALA A 141 -3.38 -27.78 40.79
CA ALA A 141 -2.21 -28.26 41.51
C ALA A 141 -2.18 -27.77 42.97
N PHE A 142 -2.56 -26.51 43.21
CA PHE A 142 -2.69 -25.95 44.56
C PHE A 142 -3.79 -26.64 45.38
N MET A 143 -4.98 -26.84 44.78
CA MET A 143 -6.09 -27.54 45.44
C MET A 143 -5.76 -29.01 45.79
N VAL A 144 -5.04 -29.71 44.92
CA VAL A 144 -4.57 -31.09 45.20
C VAL A 144 -3.57 -31.10 46.35
N ARG A 145 -2.70 -30.08 46.44
CA ARG A 145 -1.72 -29.98 47.53
C ARG A 145 -2.34 -29.63 48.88
N MET A 146 -3.46 -28.91 48.93
CA MET A 146 -4.18 -28.61 50.18
C MET A 146 -4.99 -29.79 50.73
N LYS A 147 -5.25 -30.83 49.92
CA LYS A 147 -5.99 -32.03 50.32
C LYS A 147 -5.11 -33.19 50.84
N LYS A 148 -3.78 -33.00 50.89
CA LYS A 148 -2.83 -33.91 51.55
C LYS A 148 -2.31 -33.25 52.81
#